data_AF-A0A9N9KI36-F1
#
_entry.id   AF-A0A9N9KI36-F1
#
_cell.length_a   1.000
_cell.length_b   1.000
_cell.length_c   1.000
_cell.angle_alpha   90.00
_cell.angle_beta   90.00
_cell.angle_gamma   90.00
#
_symmetry.space_group_name_H-M   'P 1'
#
loop_
_entity.id
_entity.type
_entity.pdbx_description
1 polymer ?
#
loop_
_entity_poly.entity_id
_entity_poly.type
_entity_poly.pdbx_seq_one_letter_code
_entity_poly.pdbx_strand_id
1 'polypeptide(L)'
;MSEYSDCPSTREALKTIFSKASDEQISKYERQLANIKILDPVLIIVPNQNWICQHGWNMYYTIMDGFATNGLQNERRDENSHAIFHFASNTELYTVRCNVESLFPNAFMNSPSLQALIPNPRLHPIGIAWILTNVAKRKSDFGEDENLFLAK
;
A
#
# COMPACT_ATOMS: atom_id res chain seq x y z
N MET A 1 7.22 -11.99 -29.38
CA MET A 1 6.30 -10.98 -28.79
C MET A 1 6.74 -10.80 -27.34
N SER A 2 6.96 -9.57 -26.88
CA SER A 2 7.36 -9.32 -25.49
C SER A 2 6.21 -9.72 -24.58
N GLU A 3 6.48 -10.55 -23.57
CA GLU A 3 5.49 -11.09 -22.60
C GLU A 3 4.71 -10.01 -21.82
N TYR A 4 5.04 -8.72 -22.02
CA TYR A 4 4.43 -7.58 -21.35
C TYR A 4 3.82 -6.55 -22.32
N SER A 5 3.43 -6.97 -23.53
CA SER A 5 2.73 -6.08 -24.48
C SER A 5 1.40 -5.56 -23.93
N ASP A 6 0.73 -6.37 -23.11
CA ASP A 6 -0.66 -6.15 -22.70
C ASP A 6 -0.76 -5.47 -21.31
N CYS A 7 0.36 -5.35 -20.59
CA CYS A 7 0.39 -4.61 -19.34
C CYS A 7 0.10 -3.12 -19.59
N PRO A 8 -0.78 -2.51 -18.79
CA PRO A 8 -1.12 -1.11 -18.91
C PRO A 8 0.08 -0.23 -18.56
N SER A 9 -0.02 1.05 -18.94
CA SER A 9 0.96 2.03 -18.52
C SER A 9 0.90 2.24 -17.00
N THR A 10 2.03 2.61 -16.40
CA THR A 10 2.10 2.96 -14.97
C THR A 10 1.09 4.07 -14.62
N ARG A 11 0.85 5.00 -15.55
CA ARG A 11 -0.13 6.07 -15.38
C ARG A 11 -1.57 5.55 -15.35
N GLU A 12 -1.92 4.61 -16.23
CA GLU A 12 -3.24 3.97 -16.23
C GLU A 12 -3.46 3.19 -14.93
N ALA A 13 -2.47 2.42 -14.47
CA ALA A 13 -2.52 1.73 -13.19
C ALA A 13 -2.78 2.69 -12.03
N LEU A 14 -2.03 3.80 -11.96
CA LEU A 14 -2.22 4.83 -10.93
C LEU A 14 -3.61 5.48 -10.97
N LYS A 15 -4.18 5.69 -12.16
CA LYS A 15 -5.56 6.22 -12.31
C LYS A 15 -6.62 5.23 -11.87
N THR A 16 -6.39 3.93 -12.04
CA THR A 16 -7.26 2.88 -11.50
C THR A 16 -7.20 2.88 -9.97
N ILE A 17 -6.00 2.85 -9.39
CA ILE A 17 -5.79 2.78 -7.94
C ILE A 17 -6.28 4.05 -7.24
N PHE A 18 -5.88 5.22 -7.75
CA PHE A 18 -6.25 6.54 -7.22
C PHE A 18 -7.28 7.22 -8.10
N SER A 19 -8.45 6.60 -8.26
CA SER A 19 -9.55 7.09 -9.12
C SER A 19 -10.02 8.52 -8.85
N LYS A 20 -9.73 9.07 -7.67
CA LYS A 20 -10.09 10.43 -7.25
C LYS A 20 -8.91 11.42 -7.25
N ALA A 21 -7.70 10.99 -7.57
CA ALA A 21 -6.52 11.86 -7.57
C ALA A 21 -6.49 12.78 -8.81
N SER A 22 -5.94 13.97 -8.63
CA SER A 22 -5.72 14.90 -9.75
C SER A 22 -4.61 14.40 -10.67
N ASP A 23 -4.60 14.83 -11.94
CA ASP A 23 -3.51 14.50 -12.86
C ASP A 23 -2.12 14.97 -12.36
N GLU A 24 -2.07 16.02 -11.53
CA GLU A 24 -0.85 16.49 -10.88
C GLU A 24 -0.35 15.49 -9.82
N GLN A 25 -1.25 14.98 -8.97
CA GLN A 25 -0.94 13.92 -8.00
C GLN A 25 -0.48 12.65 -8.70
N ILE A 26 -1.20 12.23 -9.75
CA ILE A 26 -0.81 11.08 -10.58
C ILE A 26 0.59 11.28 -11.16
N SER A 27 0.92 12.48 -11.65
CA SER A 27 2.25 12.77 -12.22
C SER A 27 3.35 12.83 -11.15
N LYS A 28 3.04 13.16 -9.90
CA LYS A 28 3.97 13.03 -8.77
C LYS A 28 4.26 11.55 -8.50
N TYR A 29 3.21 10.73 -8.39
CA TYR A 29 3.34 9.29 -8.15
C TYR A 29 4.06 8.56 -9.29
N GLU A 30 3.76 8.92 -10.54
CA GLU A 30 4.44 8.35 -11.71
C GLU A 30 5.95 8.63 -11.68
N ARG A 31 6.36 9.82 -11.24
CA ARG A 31 7.79 10.16 -11.08
C ARG A 31 8.45 9.36 -9.96
N GLN A 32 7.77 9.20 -8.83
CA GLN A 32 8.25 8.35 -7.73
C GLN A 32 8.46 6.91 -8.22
N LEU A 33 7.48 6.35 -8.94
CA LEU A 33 7.56 4.99 -9.49
C LEU A 33 8.62 4.82 -10.58
N ALA A 34 8.98 5.87 -11.32
CA ALA A 34 9.97 5.80 -12.38
C ALA A 34 11.40 5.53 -11.87
N ASN A 35 11.68 5.81 -10.60
CA ASN A 35 12.98 5.59 -9.97
C ASN A 35 13.11 4.19 -9.33
N ILE A 36 12.02 3.46 -9.22
CA ILE A 36 11.97 2.13 -8.60
C ILE A 36 12.48 1.10 -9.60
N LYS A 37 13.28 0.14 -9.13
CA LYS A 37 13.81 -0.92 -9.98
C LYS A 37 12.67 -1.78 -10.53
N ILE A 38 12.87 -2.27 -11.75
CA ILE A 38 11.96 -3.22 -12.38
C ILE A 38 11.90 -4.48 -11.50
N LEU A 39 10.70 -5.01 -11.30
CA LEU A 39 10.36 -6.16 -10.43
C LEU A 39 10.40 -5.91 -8.91
N ASP A 40 10.83 -4.75 -8.43
CA ASP A 40 10.70 -4.41 -7.01
C ASP A 40 9.22 -4.13 -6.67
N PRO A 41 8.65 -4.75 -5.62
CA PRO A 41 7.27 -4.54 -5.27
C PRO A 41 7.05 -3.17 -4.64
N VAL A 42 5.93 -2.56 -5.03
CA VAL A 42 5.46 -1.29 -4.50
C VAL A 42 4.10 -1.51 -3.85
N LEU A 43 4.03 -1.25 -2.55
CA LEU A 43 2.77 -1.17 -1.82
C LEU A 43 2.16 0.21 -2.02
N ILE A 44 0.92 0.26 -2.47
CA ILE A 44 0.12 1.47 -2.57
C ILE A 44 -1.06 1.33 -1.62
N ILE A 45 -1.23 2.29 -0.71
CA ILE A 45 -2.31 2.29 0.28
C ILE A 45 -3.29 3.41 -0.06
N VAL A 46 -4.52 3.04 -0.38
CA VAL A 46 -5.63 4.00 -0.53
C VAL A 46 -6.33 4.17 0.82
N PRO A 47 -6.44 5.39 1.37
CA PRO A 47 -7.00 5.60 2.71
C PRO A 47 -8.46 5.16 2.84
N ASN A 48 -8.81 4.52 3.97
CA ASN A 48 -10.19 4.20 4.32
C ASN A 48 -10.77 5.30 5.21
N GLN A 49 -11.73 6.06 4.68
CA GLN A 49 -12.34 7.17 5.40
C GLN A 49 -13.10 6.74 6.67
N ASN A 50 -13.70 5.56 6.69
CA ASN A 50 -14.40 5.06 7.88
C ASN A 50 -13.43 4.82 9.04
N TRP A 51 -12.26 4.26 8.73
CA TRP A 51 -11.19 4.07 9.72
C TRP A 51 -10.64 5.41 10.21
N ILE A 52 -10.39 6.35 9.29
CA ILE A 52 -9.91 7.70 9.63
C ILE A 52 -10.92 8.45 10.50
N CYS A 53 -12.23 8.33 10.25
CA CYS A 53 -13.25 8.92 11.09
C CYS A 53 -13.24 8.37 12.53
N GLN A 54 -12.79 7.13 12.74
CA GLN A 54 -12.72 6.50 14.06
C GLN A 54 -11.41 6.80 14.80
N HIS A 55 -10.29 6.93 14.08
CA HIS A 55 -8.94 6.99 14.67
C HIS A 55 -8.20 8.32 14.43
N GLY A 56 -8.66 9.13 13.48
CA GLY A 56 -8.09 10.42 13.12
C GLY A 56 -6.89 10.35 12.16
N TRP A 57 -6.66 11.46 11.47
CA TRP A 57 -5.55 11.60 10.50
C TRP A 57 -4.16 11.48 11.13
N ASN A 58 -3.98 11.96 12.37
CA ASN A 58 -2.69 11.87 13.04
C ASN A 58 -2.26 10.41 13.24
N MET A 59 -3.20 9.54 13.62
CA MET A 59 -2.92 8.10 13.74
C MET A 59 -2.67 7.47 12.38
N TYR A 60 -3.44 7.84 11.35
CA TYR A 60 -3.21 7.38 9.98
C TYR A 60 -1.78 7.67 9.53
N TYR A 61 -1.31 8.90 9.66
CA TYR A 61 0.06 9.27 9.25
C TYR A 61 1.13 8.53 10.06
N THR A 62 0.93 8.37 11.37
CA THR A 62 1.85 7.60 12.22
C THR A 62 2.02 6.16 11.71
N ILE A 63 0.94 5.54 11.22
CA ILE A 63 0.99 4.17 10.68
C ILE A 63 1.62 4.14 9.29
N MET A 64 1.34 5.13 8.42
CA MET A 64 2.03 5.27 7.13
C MET A 64 3.54 5.47 7.32
N ASP A 65 3.95 6.23 8.34
CA ASP A 65 5.35 6.38 8.73
C ASP A 65 5.96 5.04 9.15
N GLY A 66 5.19 4.20 9.84
CA GLY A 66 5.57 2.82 10.15
C GLY A 66 5.88 2.01 8.90
N PHE A 67 5.02 2.04 7.87
CA PHE A 67 5.28 1.36 6.59
C PHE A 67 6.52 1.90 5.87
N ALA A 68 6.82 3.19 6.03
CA ALA A 68 7.94 3.82 5.34
C ALA A 68 9.31 3.60 6.02
N THR A 69 9.34 3.17 7.29
CA THR A 69 10.56 3.21 8.13
C THR A 69 10.83 1.95 8.95
N ASN A 70 9.82 1.17 9.34
CA ASN A 70 9.98 0.14 10.36
C ASN A 70 10.82 -1.05 9.88
N GLY A 71 11.93 -1.34 10.57
CA GLY A 71 12.79 -2.48 10.25
C GLY A 71 13.58 -2.34 8.95
N LEU A 72 13.56 -1.16 8.34
CA LEU A 72 14.22 -0.87 7.08
C LEU A 72 15.59 -0.24 7.31
N GLN A 73 16.57 -0.68 6.52
CA GLN A 73 17.86 -0.01 6.41
C GLN A 73 17.74 1.04 5.27
N ASN A 74 18.28 2.26 5.47
CA ASN A 74 18.27 3.41 4.54
C ASN A 74 17.09 4.42 4.69
N GLU A 75 16.94 5.27 3.66
CA GLU A 75 15.96 6.35 3.55
C GLU A 75 14.50 5.88 3.50
N ARG A 76 13.60 6.80 3.84
CA ARG A 76 12.16 6.59 3.91
C ARG A 76 11.60 6.11 2.55
N ARG A 77 10.81 5.04 2.56
CA ARG A 77 10.39 4.32 1.33
C ARG A 77 9.27 4.96 0.52
N ASP A 78 8.78 6.12 0.90
CA ASP A 78 7.59 6.71 0.27
C ASP A 78 7.77 8.14 -0.26
N GLU A 79 8.98 8.69 -0.19
CA GLU A 79 9.27 10.09 -0.55
C GLU A 79 8.31 11.10 0.11
N ASN A 80 7.86 10.82 1.35
CA ASN A 80 6.86 11.59 2.11
C ASN A 80 5.48 11.66 1.43
N SER A 81 5.14 10.69 0.58
CA SER A 81 3.80 10.59 -0.01
C SER A 81 2.74 10.05 0.96
N HIS A 82 3.15 9.27 1.96
CA HIS A 82 2.25 8.53 2.87
C HIS A 82 1.25 7.63 2.13
N ALA A 83 1.57 7.20 0.91
CA ALA A 83 0.65 6.44 0.06
C ALA A 83 1.35 5.36 -0.77
N ILE A 84 2.59 5.59 -1.20
CA ILE A 84 3.31 4.68 -2.10
C ILE A 84 4.62 4.29 -1.42
N PHE A 85 4.83 3.01 -1.15
CA PHE A 85 5.97 2.47 -0.41
C PHE A 85 6.67 1.43 -1.27
N HIS A 86 7.96 1.60 -1.53
CA HIS A 86 8.75 0.65 -2.32
C HIS A 86 9.57 -0.28 -1.42
N PHE A 87 9.76 -1.52 -1.84
CA PHE A 87 10.52 -2.53 -1.10
C PHE A 87 11.45 -3.28 -2.05
N ALA A 88 12.56 -3.78 -1.52
CA ALA A 88 13.53 -4.57 -2.28
C ALA A 88 13.02 -5.99 -2.59
N SER A 89 11.99 -6.45 -1.88
CA SER A 89 11.37 -7.77 -2.11
C SER A 89 10.01 -7.87 -1.40
N ASN A 90 9.21 -8.87 -1.79
CA ASN A 90 7.98 -9.20 -1.07
C ASN A 90 8.27 -9.62 0.38
N THR A 91 9.41 -10.27 0.64
CA THR A 91 9.82 -10.63 2.00
C THR A 91 10.02 -9.40 2.87
N GLU A 92 10.67 -8.35 2.36
CA GLU A 92 10.83 -7.09 3.08
C GLU A 92 9.46 -6.43 3.34
N LEU A 93 8.62 -6.31 2.30
CA LEU A 93 7.27 -5.76 2.40
C LEU A 93 6.44 -6.45 3.49
N TYR A 94 6.33 -7.78 3.45
CA TYR A 94 5.51 -8.50 4.43
C TYR A 94 6.14 -8.52 5.82
N THR A 95 7.46 -8.40 5.94
CA THR A 95 8.13 -8.20 7.24
C THR A 95 7.72 -6.86 7.85
N VAL A 96 7.75 -5.77 7.06
CA VAL A 96 7.29 -4.45 7.50
C VAL A 96 5.81 -4.51 7.88
N ARG A 97 4.97 -5.14 7.07
CA ARG A 97 3.55 -5.32 7.37
C ARG A 97 3.32 -6.03 8.72
N CYS A 98 4.04 -7.10 9.02
CA CYS A 98 3.95 -7.80 10.31
C CYS A 98 4.41 -6.91 11.49
N ASN A 99 5.48 -6.14 11.31
CA ASN A 99 5.93 -5.22 12.35
C ASN A 99 4.91 -4.11 12.61
N VAL A 100 4.33 -3.54 11.55
CA VAL A 100 3.30 -2.51 11.63
C VAL A 100 2.04 -3.05 12.31
N GLU A 101 1.62 -4.28 12.00
CA GLU A 101 0.51 -4.93 12.72
C GLU A 101 0.78 -5.09 14.21
N SER A 102 1.99 -5.54 14.57
CA SER A 102 2.38 -5.71 15.97
C SER A 102 2.34 -4.39 16.75
N LEU A 103 2.67 -3.27 16.10
CA LEU A 103 2.68 -1.93 16.73
C LEU A 103 1.30 -1.27 16.72
N PHE A 104 0.53 -1.49 15.64
CA PHE A 104 -0.73 -0.82 15.38
C PHE A 104 -1.83 -1.83 15.00
N PRO A 105 -2.23 -2.70 15.94
CA PRO A 105 -3.22 -3.74 15.65
C PRO A 105 -4.54 -3.16 15.14
N ASN A 106 -4.93 -1.96 15.57
CA ASN A 106 -6.18 -1.32 15.13
C ASN A 106 -6.19 -0.94 13.64
N ALA A 107 -5.04 -0.91 12.96
CA ALA A 107 -4.98 -0.67 11.51
C ALA A 107 -5.47 -1.87 10.68
N PHE A 108 -5.58 -3.04 11.30
CA PHE A 108 -5.90 -4.31 10.66
C PHE A 108 -7.29 -4.78 11.09
N MET A 109 -8.07 -5.27 10.13
CA MET A 109 -9.40 -5.82 10.39
C MET A 109 -9.30 -7.26 10.87
N ASN A 110 -10.18 -7.68 11.78
CA ASN A 110 -10.30 -9.10 12.09
C ASN A 110 -10.82 -9.86 10.86
N SER A 111 -10.42 -11.13 10.70
CA SER A 111 -10.96 -11.97 9.63
C SER A 111 -12.49 -12.11 9.75
N PRO A 112 -13.24 -12.24 8.64
CA PRO A 112 -14.71 -12.32 8.69
C PRO A 112 -15.23 -13.41 9.63
N SER A 113 -14.57 -14.56 9.69
CA SER A 113 -14.90 -15.65 10.61
C SER A 113 -14.73 -15.25 12.08
N LEU A 114 -13.67 -14.52 12.42
CA LEU A 114 -13.41 -14.05 13.77
C LEU A 114 -14.35 -12.91 14.17
N GLN A 115 -14.75 -12.05 13.23
CA GLN A 115 -15.68 -10.94 13.50
C GLN A 115 -17.02 -11.44 14.07
N ALA A 116 -17.49 -12.60 13.63
CA ALA A 116 -18.74 -13.20 14.13
C ALA A 116 -18.62 -13.78 15.55
N LEU A 117 -17.41 -13.95 16.07
CA LEU A 117 -17.14 -14.70 17.31
C LEU A 117 -16.73 -13.82 18.49
N ILE A 118 -16.32 -12.58 18.26
CA ILE A 118 -15.81 -11.70 19.32
C ILE A 118 -16.71 -10.48 19.54
N PRO A 119 -16.88 -10.04 20.80
CA PRO A 119 -17.52 -8.77 21.06
C PRO A 119 -16.59 -7.63 20.58
N ASN A 120 -17.15 -6.67 19.83
CA ASN A 120 -16.46 -5.50 19.28
C ASN A 120 -15.28 -5.83 18.33
N PRO A 121 -15.54 -6.49 17.19
CA PRO A 121 -14.50 -6.77 16.22
C PRO A 121 -13.98 -5.50 15.52
N ARG A 122 -12.73 -5.54 15.07
CA ARG A 122 -12.16 -4.53 14.16
C ARG A 122 -12.70 -4.79 12.76
N LEU A 123 -13.66 -3.97 12.33
CA LEU A 123 -14.41 -4.17 11.09
C LEU A 123 -13.78 -3.52 9.86
N HIS A 124 -13.00 -2.46 10.07
CA HIS A 124 -12.46 -1.65 8.98
C HIS A 124 -10.93 -1.65 9.04
N PRO A 125 -10.24 -1.99 7.96
CA PRO A 125 -8.80 -1.78 7.87
C PRO A 125 -8.50 -0.30 7.60
N ILE A 126 -7.26 0.11 7.83
CA ILE A 126 -6.77 1.48 7.59
C ILE A 126 -6.90 1.94 6.13
N GLY A 127 -6.94 1.01 5.18
CA GLY A 127 -6.98 1.31 3.76
C GLY A 127 -7.20 0.07 2.90
N ILE A 128 -7.19 0.28 1.59
CA ILE A 128 -7.10 -0.76 0.56
C ILE A 128 -5.65 -0.84 0.11
N ALA A 129 -5.12 -2.06 0.07
CA ALA A 129 -3.76 -2.32 -0.36
C ALA A 129 -3.73 -2.74 -1.82
N TRP A 130 -2.82 -2.14 -2.58
CA TRP A 130 -2.49 -2.53 -3.94
C TRP A 130 -1.01 -2.84 -4.02
N ILE A 131 -0.66 -3.92 -4.71
CA ILE A 131 0.72 -4.22 -5.07
C ILE A 131 0.90 -3.87 -6.53
N LEU A 132 1.87 -2.99 -6.81
CA LEU A 132 2.27 -2.61 -8.14
C LEU A 132 3.71 -3.02 -8.36
N THR A 133 3.99 -3.60 -9.51
CA THR A 133 5.34 -3.98 -9.93
C THR A 133 5.61 -3.41 -11.32
N ASN A 134 6.69 -2.64 -11.47
CA ASN A 134 7.13 -2.23 -12.80
C ASN A 134 7.70 -3.44 -13.55
N VAL A 135 7.07 -3.80 -14.68
CA VAL A 135 7.49 -4.94 -15.52
C VAL A 135 8.32 -4.50 -16.71
N ALA A 136 8.19 -3.25 -17.13
CA ALA A 136 9.05 -2.61 -18.14
C ALA A 136 9.03 -1.09 -17.94
N LYS A 137 9.80 -0.36 -18.76
CA LYS A 137 9.78 1.11 -18.75
C LYS A 137 8.35 1.62 -18.99
N ARG A 138 7.79 2.29 -17.97
CA ARG A 138 6.41 2.85 -17.95
C ARG A 138 5.29 1.82 -18.09
N LYS A 139 5.55 0.54 -17.81
CA LYS A 139 4.53 -0.51 -17.76
C LYS A 139 4.54 -1.18 -16.41
N SER A 140 3.34 -1.44 -15.89
CA SER A 140 3.19 -2.01 -14.56
C SER A 140 2.17 -3.13 -14.57
N ASP A 141 2.46 -4.18 -13.82
CA ASP A 141 1.48 -5.14 -13.35
C ASP A 141 1.01 -4.70 -11.97
N PHE A 142 -0.29 -4.86 -11.67
CA PHE A 142 -0.84 -4.43 -10.39
C PHE A 142 -2.12 -5.16 -10.03
N GLY A 143 -2.36 -5.31 -8.73
CA GLY A 143 -3.57 -5.91 -8.20
C GLY A 143 -3.80 -5.55 -6.73
N GLU A 144 -5.03 -5.73 -6.26
CA GLU A 144 -5.35 -5.59 -4.84
C GLU A 144 -4.76 -6.75 -4.04
N ASP A 145 -4.22 -6.47 -2.86
CA ASP A 145 -3.90 -7.48 -1.86
C ASP A 145 -4.95 -7.43 -0.74
N GLU A 146 -6.02 -8.21 -0.93
CA GLU A 146 -7.15 -8.33 0.00
C GLU A 146 -6.73 -8.85 1.38
N ASN A 147 -5.57 -9.49 1.49
CA ASN A 147 -5.09 -10.10 2.72
C ASN A 147 -4.12 -9.20 3.50
N LEU A 148 -3.61 -8.12 2.89
CA LEU A 148 -2.58 -7.29 3.51
C LEU A 148 -3.01 -6.77 4.89
N PHE A 149 -4.25 -6.28 4.99
CA PHE A 149 -4.79 -5.71 6.23
C PHE A 149 -5.70 -6.65 7.04
N LEU A 150 -5.73 -7.95 6.70
CA LEU A 150 -6.34 -8.94 7.58
C LEU A 150 -5.43 -9.21 8.76
N ALA A 151 -5.99 -9.19 9.96
CA ALA A 151 -5.26 -9.51 11.18
C ALA A 151 -4.79 -10.97 11.16
N LYS A 152 -3.51 -11.21 11.43
CA LYS A 152 -2.92 -12.55 11.51
C LYS A 152 -2.90 -13.09 12.94
#